data_AF-A0A931V790-F1
#
_entry.id   AF-A0A931V790-F1
#
_cell.length_a   1.000
_cell.length_b   1.000
_cell.length_c   1.000
_cell.angle_alpha   90.00
_cell.angle_beta   90.00
_cell.angle_gamma   90.00
#
_symmetry.space_group_name_H-M   'P 1'
#
loop_
_entity.id
_entity.type
_entity.pdbx_description
1 polymer ?
#
loop_
_entity_poly.entity_id
_entity_poly.type
_entity_poly.pdbx_seq_one_letter_code
_entity_poly.pdbx_strand_id
1 'polypeptide(L)'
;MVTGKKDMHALYVGDDRERLAALRQKDPDANLAERWEKIVDARPDLAERRLAYVPLIAEHGWAVIAIPEEGFAYTVGLKYRFDQPELLVAAPGLSPQELKGILNAIATYVALGNRIGPGEPVDLADFGVSLTFAPYSHDVFENKYATGYLATFERFFEDVEHETGDTLPVLWTELAVVKRPRKAKKAARTKRAAKKPTKKAARPKKPAPKRPATKKKPAAKKKPATKRPATKKAAARSSAKKTSRRR
;
A
#
# COMPACT_ATOMS: atom_id res chain seq x y z
N MET A 1 5.26 35.46 6.28
CA MET A 1 5.66 34.73 5.07
C MET A 1 4.42 34.02 4.54
N VAL A 2 3.90 34.45 3.41
CA VAL A 2 2.72 33.85 2.76
C VAL A 2 3.20 32.60 2.05
N THR A 3 3.01 31.43 2.66
CA THR A 3 3.17 30.15 1.97
C THR A 3 2.06 30.08 0.93
N GLY A 4 2.36 30.55 -0.29
CA GLY A 4 1.46 30.43 -1.41
C GLY A 4 1.05 28.97 -1.53
N LYS A 5 -0.26 28.71 -1.43
CA LYS A 5 -0.86 27.47 -1.90
C LYS A 5 -0.52 27.38 -3.39
N LYS A 6 0.65 26.83 -3.73
CA LYS A 6 0.91 26.39 -5.10
C LYS A 6 -0.21 25.42 -5.41
N ASP A 7 -1.03 25.82 -6.36
CA ASP A 7 -2.14 25.02 -6.84
C ASP A 7 -1.63 23.63 -7.18
N MET A 8 -2.22 22.60 -6.60
CA MET A 8 -1.67 21.25 -6.69
C MET A 8 -1.81 20.67 -8.10
N HIS A 9 -2.74 21.23 -8.89
CA HIS A 9 -2.85 20.98 -10.32
C HIS A 9 -1.60 21.43 -11.10
N ALA A 10 -0.75 22.27 -10.51
CA ALA A 10 0.49 22.73 -11.13
C ALA A 10 1.61 21.68 -11.14
N LEU A 11 1.49 20.57 -10.41
CA LEU A 11 2.54 19.53 -10.39
C LEU A 11 2.60 18.72 -11.69
N TYR A 12 1.47 18.57 -12.37
CA TYR A 12 1.34 17.83 -13.62
C TYR A 12 0.58 18.67 -14.65
N VAL A 13 1.29 19.53 -15.38
CA VAL A 13 0.70 20.44 -16.37
C VAL A 13 1.03 20.04 -17.81
N GLY A 14 0.07 20.23 -18.71
CA GLY A 14 0.23 20.02 -20.16
C GLY A 14 0.75 18.62 -20.52
N ASP A 15 1.75 18.58 -21.39
CA ASP A 15 2.38 17.37 -21.92
C ASP A 15 2.84 16.37 -20.84
N ASP A 16 3.18 16.85 -19.63
CA ASP A 16 3.61 15.97 -18.54
C ASP A 16 2.46 15.10 -18.02
N ARG A 17 1.24 15.64 -17.93
CA ARG A 17 0.05 14.89 -17.49
C ARG A 17 -0.30 13.80 -18.50
N GLU A 18 -0.33 14.12 -19.79
CA GLU A 18 -0.62 13.14 -20.85
C GLU A 18 0.44 12.04 -20.91
N ARG A 19 1.73 12.41 -20.79
CA ARG A 19 2.83 11.44 -20.75
C ARG A 19 2.72 10.51 -19.54
N LEU A 20 2.41 11.05 -18.36
CA LEU A 20 2.23 10.24 -17.15
C LEU A 20 0.98 9.36 -17.24
N ALA A 21 -0.12 9.83 -17.82
CA ALA A 21 -1.30 8.99 -18.07
C ALA A 21 -0.98 7.83 -19.02
N ALA A 22 -0.24 8.09 -20.10
CA ALA A 22 0.23 7.04 -21.01
C ALA A 22 1.21 6.08 -20.32
N LEU A 23 2.10 6.59 -19.47
CA LEU A 23 3.03 5.76 -18.69
C LEU A 23 2.26 4.83 -17.74
N ARG A 24 1.23 5.32 -17.04
CA ARG A 24 0.39 4.51 -16.14
C ARG A 24 -0.19 3.28 -16.84
N GLN A 25 -0.70 3.45 -18.06
CA GLN A 25 -1.29 2.35 -18.84
C GLN A 25 -0.25 1.30 -19.25
N LYS A 26 1.00 1.73 -19.48
CA LYS A 26 2.09 0.86 -19.93
C LYS A 26 2.84 0.19 -18.79
N ASP A 27 3.11 0.95 -17.73
CA ASP A 27 3.95 0.59 -16.60
C ASP A 27 3.50 1.40 -15.37
N PRO A 28 2.50 0.89 -14.61
CA PRO A 28 1.97 1.60 -13.45
C PRO A 28 3.02 1.78 -12.34
N ASP A 29 4.02 0.90 -12.22
CA ASP A 29 5.07 1.07 -11.20
C ASP A 29 5.99 2.24 -11.55
N ALA A 30 6.43 2.31 -12.80
CA ALA A 30 7.25 3.43 -13.26
C ALA A 30 6.50 4.75 -13.12
N ASN A 31 5.18 4.75 -13.40
CA ASN A 31 4.35 5.92 -13.18
C ASN A 31 4.27 6.34 -11.72
N LEU A 32 3.97 5.41 -10.82
CA LEU A 32 3.88 5.65 -9.39
C LEU A 32 5.19 6.20 -8.84
N ALA A 33 6.32 5.58 -9.19
CA ALA A 33 7.64 6.00 -8.77
C ALA A 33 7.98 7.43 -9.24
N GLU A 34 7.74 7.73 -10.51
CA GLU A 34 8.02 9.05 -11.07
C GLU A 34 7.14 10.14 -10.45
N ARG A 35 5.85 9.88 -10.27
CA ARG A 35 4.94 10.82 -9.62
C ARG A 35 5.32 11.04 -8.15
N TRP A 36 5.74 9.98 -7.47
CA TRP A 36 6.18 10.05 -6.07
C TRP A 36 7.43 10.90 -5.91
N GLU A 37 8.46 10.70 -6.75
CA GLU A 37 9.68 11.51 -6.76
C GLU A 37 9.35 13.00 -6.95
N LYS A 38 8.51 13.34 -7.93
CA LYS A 38 8.05 14.72 -8.16
C LYS A 38 7.35 15.32 -6.94
N ILE A 39 6.51 14.56 -6.24
CA ILE A 39 5.82 15.02 -5.03
C ILE A 39 6.80 15.24 -3.88
N VAL A 40 7.73 14.31 -3.65
CA VAL A 40 8.75 14.42 -2.60
C VAL A 40 9.62 15.66 -2.81
N ASP A 41 10.04 15.91 -4.05
CA ASP A 41 10.86 17.06 -4.40
C ASP A 41 10.10 18.39 -4.25
N ALA A 42 8.85 18.44 -4.73
CA ALA A 42 8.08 19.67 -4.75
C ALA A 42 7.42 20.00 -3.40
N ARG A 43 7.00 18.98 -2.64
CA ARG A 43 6.18 19.07 -1.43
C ARG A 43 6.53 17.97 -0.41
N PRO A 44 7.75 18.00 0.16
CA PRO A 44 8.17 16.99 1.14
C PRO A 44 7.28 16.95 2.39
N ASP A 45 6.69 18.09 2.78
CA ASP A 45 5.74 18.21 3.88
C ASP A 45 4.46 17.40 3.65
N LEU A 46 3.95 17.42 2.41
CA LEU A 46 2.77 16.67 2.01
C LEU A 46 3.10 15.18 1.89
N ALA A 47 4.24 14.88 1.27
CA ALA A 47 4.75 13.52 1.11
C ALA A 47 4.80 12.80 2.47
N GLU A 48 5.40 13.45 3.47
CA GLU A 48 5.53 12.90 4.82
C GLU A 48 4.18 12.80 5.55
N ARG A 49 3.36 13.85 5.54
CA ARG A 49 2.17 13.91 6.43
C ARG A 49 0.94 13.21 5.87
N ARG A 50 0.78 13.20 4.54
CA ARG A 50 -0.46 12.77 3.89
C ARG A 50 -0.26 11.60 2.94
N LEU A 51 0.97 11.31 2.53
CA LEU A 51 1.26 10.31 1.51
C LEU A 51 2.37 9.33 1.92
N ALA A 52 2.72 9.25 3.21
CA ALA A 52 3.76 8.35 3.70
C ALA A 52 3.46 6.85 3.47
N TYR A 53 2.23 6.51 3.07
CA TYR A 53 1.85 5.15 2.69
C TYR A 53 2.18 4.81 1.21
N VAL A 54 2.49 5.79 0.36
CA VAL A 54 2.79 5.56 -1.07
C VAL A 54 3.97 4.60 -1.27
N PRO A 55 5.08 4.66 -0.50
CA PRO A 55 6.13 3.66 -0.60
C PRO A 55 5.65 2.22 -0.36
N LEU A 56 4.64 2.01 0.51
CA LEU A 56 4.07 0.68 0.74
C LEU A 56 3.30 0.18 -0.49
N ILE A 57 2.61 1.08 -1.20
CA ILE A 57 1.96 0.76 -2.47
C ILE A 57 2.99 0.40 -3.53
N ALA A 58 4.11 1.13 -3.60
CA ALA A 58 5.19 0.81 -4.54
C ALA A 58 5.86 -0.55 -4.23
N GLU A 59 5.99 -0.90 -2.95
CA GLU A 59 6.63 -2.16 -2.53
C GLU A 59 5.71 -3.37 -2.66
N HIS A 60 4.45 -3.24 -2.26
CA HIS A 60 3.51 -4.37 -2.13
C HIS A 60 2.39 -4.35 -3.14
N GLY A 61 2.12 -3.20 -3.76
CA GLY A 61 0.95 -2.98 -4.60
C GLY A 61 -0.25 -2.40 -3.85
N TRP A 62 -0.20 -2.31 -2.52
CA TRP A 62 -1.24 -1.70 -1.70
C TRP A 62 -0.69 -1.16 -0.37
N ALA A 63 -1.48 -0.33 0.29
CA ALA A 63 -1.31 0.06 1.68
C ALA A 63 -2.62 -0.11 2.45
N VAL A 64 -2.54 -0.30 3.77
CA VAL A 64 -3.71 -0.31 4.65
C VAL A 64 -3.71 0.91 5.56
N ILE A 65 -4.75 1.72 5.44
CA ILE A 65 -5.01 2.89 6.27
C ILE A 65 -6.04 2.50 7.32
N ALA A 66 -5.67 2.60 8.60
CA ALA A 66 -6.58 2.37 9.71
C ALA A 66 -6.86 3.69 10.41
N ILE A 67 -8.14 3.95 10.71
CA ILE A 67 -8.61 5.13 11.43
C ILE A 67 -9.19 4.65 12.77
N PRO A 68 -8.38 4.60 13.83
CA PRO A 68 -8.78 4.01 15.11
C PRO A 68 -10.02 4.65 15.72
N GLU A 69 -10.15 5.98 15.59
CA GLU A 69 -11.20 6.78 16.20
C GLU A 69 -12.59 6.44 15.62
N GLU A 70 -12.63 6.00 14.37
CA GLU A 70 -13.85 5.64 13.64
C GLU A 70 -14.04 4.11 13.56
N GLY A 71 -13.07 3.32 14.06
CA GLY A 71 -13.18 1.86 14.15
C GLY A 71 -13.18 1.13 12.80
N PHE A 72 -12.52 1.68 11.78
CA PHE A 72 -12.44 1.06 10.45
C PHE A 72 -11.03 1.15 9.85
N ALA A 73 -10.81 0.35 8.81
CA ALA A 73 -9.63 0.41 7.97
C ALA A 73 -10.00 0.17 6.51
N TYR A 74 -9.16 0.63 5.59
CA TYR A 74 -9.34 0.39 4.16
C TYR A 74 -8.01 0.25 3.43
N THR A 75 -8.07 -0.38 2.26
CA THR A 75 -6.92 -0.47 1.34
C THR A 75 -6.80 0.76 0.46
N VAL A 76 -5.59 1.05 0.01
CA VAL A 76 -5.29 2.01 -1.06
C VAL A 76 -4.30 1.37 -2.01
N GLY A 77 -4.58 1.42 -3.32
CA GLY A 77 -3.69 0.94 -4.38
C GLY A 77 -4.13 -0.39 -5.00
N LEU A 78 -5.14 -1.08 -4.45
CA LEU A 78 -5.65 -2.31 -5.06
C LEU A 78 -6.21 -2.06 -6.47
N LYS A 79 -6.92 -0.95 -6.65
CA LYS A 79 -7.46 -0.58 -7.96
C LYS A 79 -6.33 -0.21 -8.90
N TYR A 80 -5.41 0.63 -8.42
CA TYR A 80 -4.25 1.09 -9.19
C TYR A 80 -3.41 -0.06 -9.74
N ARG A 81 -3.18 -1.09 -8.93
CA ARG A 81 -2.24 -2.16 -9.23
C ARG A 81 -2.89 -3.42 -9.82
N PHE A 82 -4.06 -3.79 -9.31
CA PHE A 82 -4.69 -5.08 -9.60
C PHE A 82 -6.07 -4.96 -10.26
N ASP A 83 -6.55 -3.74 -10.52
CA ASP A 83 -7.90 -3.48 -11.03
C ASP A 83 -9.00 -4.10 -10.14
N GLN A 84 -8.76 -4.08 -8.82
CA GLN A 84 -9.71 -4.53 -7.80
C GLN A 84 -10.19 -3.30 -7.02
N PRO A 85 -11.51 -3.10 -6.84
CA PRO A 85 -12.03 -2.08 -5.93
C PRO A 85 -11.36 -2.12 -4.55
N GLU A 86 -11.14 -0.95 -3.97
CA GLU A 86 -10.58 -0.84 -2.62
C GLU A 86 -11.53 -1.48 -1.61
N LEU A 87 -10.98 -2.00 -0.52
CA LEU A 87 -11.73 -2.78 0.45
C LEU A 87 -11.74 -2.05 1.77
N LEU A 88 -12.93 -1.85 2.35
CA LEU A 88 -13.14 -1.23 3.65
C LEU A 88 -13.74 -2.24 4.63
N VAL A 89 -13.17 -2.31 5.82
CA VAL A 89 -13.69 -3.11 6.93
C VAL A 89 -13.96 -2.20 8.12
N ALA A 90 -15.22 -2.12 8.53
CA ALA A 90 -15.64 -1.48 9.77
C ALA A 90 -15.76 -2.53 10.88
N ALA A 91 -15.01 -2.38 11.97
CA ALA A 91 -15.05 -3.30 13.11
C ALA A 91 -14.66 -2.56 14.41
N PRO A 92 -15.59 -1.80 15.04
CA PRO A 92 -15.26 -0.97 16.21
C PRO A 92 -14.66 -1.73 17.40
N GLY A 93 -14.85 -3.05 17.49
CA GLY A 93 -14.27 -3.88 18.55
C GLY A 93 -12.91 -4.51 18.24
N LEU A 94 -12.31 -4.24 17.07
CA LEU A 94 -10.99 -4.75 16.70
C LEU A 94 -9.93 -3.66 16.84
N SER A 95 -8.72 -4.07 17.21
CA SER A 95 -7.58 -3.15 17.21
C SER A 95 -7.17 -2.76 15.78
N PRO A 96 -6.53 -1.59 15.57
CA PRO A 96 -6.00 -1.21 14.26
C PRO A 96 -5.06 -2.25 13.65
N GLN A 97 -4.29 -2.96 14.47
CA GLN A 97 -3.40 -4.03 14.04
C GLN A 97 -4.17 -5.26 13.55
N GLU A 98 -5.27 -5.63 14.20
CA GLU A 98 -6.13 -6.74 13.75
C GLU A 98 -6.82 -6.39 12.43
N LEU A 99 -7.36 -5.17 12.30
CA LEU A 99 -7.93 -4.66 11.04
C LEU A 99 -6.89 -4.68 9.90
N LYS A 100 -5.67 -4.22 10.17
CA LYS A 100 -4.56 -4.29 9.20
C LYS A 100 -4.21 -5.72 8.82
N GLY A 101 -4.18 -6.64 9.78
CA GLY A 101 -3.92 -8.06 9.52
C GLY A 101 -4.96 -8.67 8.58
N ILE A 102 -6.25 -8.41 8.85
CA ILE A 102 -7.36 -8.87 8.01
C ILE A 102 -7.22 -8.32 6.59
N LEU A 103 -7.08 -6.99 6.44
CA LEU A 103 -7.00 -6.37 5.12
C LEU A 103 -5.75 -6.77 4.33
N ASN A 104 -4.60 -6.96 4.99
CA ASN A 104 -3.41 -7.46 4.32
C ASN A 104 -3.57 -8.90 3.82
N ALA A 105 -4.27 -9.76 4.56
CA ALA A 105 -4.57 -11.12 4.11
C ALA A 105 -5.48 -11.11 2.88
N ILE A 106 -6.50 -10.26 2.89
CA ILE A 106 -7.42 -10.10 1.75
C ILE A 106 -6.69 -9.50 0.53
N ALA A 107 -5.86 -8.48 0.74
CA ALA A 107 -5.07 -7.88 -0.34
C ALA A 107 -4.07 -8.88 -0.94
N THR A 108 -3.49 -9.76 -0.12
CA THR A 108 -2.67 -10.87 -0.61
C THR A 108 -3.49 -11.84 -1.46
N TYR A 109 -4.72 -12.16 -1.05
CA TYR A 109 -5.65 -12.97 -1.85
C TYR A 109 -5.91 -12.36 -3.24
N VAL A 110 -6.11 -11.04 -3.31
CA VAL A 110 -6.23 -10.30 -4.58
C VAL A 110 -4.95 -10.34 -5.40
N ALA A 111 -3.79 -10.13 -4.78
CA ALA A 111 -2.48 -10.14 -5.44
C ALA A 111 -2.14 -11.51 -6.05
N LEU A 112 -2.71 -12.60 -5.53
CA LEU A 112 -2.62 -13.95 -6.11
C LEU A 112 -3.51 -14.16 -7.34
N GLY A 113 -4.23 -13.12 -7.79
CA GLY A 113 -5.07 -13.15 -8.99
C GLY A 113 -6.55 -13.39 -8.71
N ASN A 114 -6.96 -13.58 -7.46
CA ASN A 114 -8.38 -13.70 -7.13
C ASN A 114 -9.08 -12.34 -7.20
N ARG A 115 -10.40 -12.37 -7.29
CA ARG A 115 -11.25 -11.16 -7.30
C ARG A 115 -12.32 -11.25 -6.24
N ILE A 116 -12.71 -10.09 -5.73
CA ILE A 116 -13.74 -9.96 -4.71
C ILE A 116 -14.85 -9.12 -5.31
N GLY A 117 -15.98 -9.78 -5.58
CA GLY A 117 -17.22 -9.14 -6.01
C GLY A 117 -18.13 -8.76 -4.83
N PRO A 118 -19.08 -7.85 -5.06
CA PRO A 118 -20.13 -7.57 -4.07
C PRO A 118 -21.02 -8.80 -3.87
N GLY A 119 -21.37 -9.09 -2.61
CA GLY A 119 -22.23 -10.22 -2.23
C GLY A 119 -21.52 -11.58 -2.20
N GLU A 120 -20.28 -11.67 -2.66
CA GLU A 120 -19.51 -12.91 -2.67
C GLU A 120 -18.77 -13.08 -1.33
N PRO A 121 -18.86 -14.26 -0.68
CA PRO A 121 -18.14 -14.53 0.55
C PRO A 121 -16.64 -14.75 0.30
N VAL A 122 -15.81 -14.18 1.17
CA VAL A 122 -14.36 -14.35 1.20
C VAL A 122 -13.99 -14.98 2.54
N ASP A 123 -13.55 -16.23 2.49
CA ASP A 123 -13.18 -17.00 3.68
C ASP A 123 -11.72 -16.75 4.06
N LEU A 124 -11.52 -16.19 5.26
CA LEU A 124 -10.20 -15.97 5.85
C LEU A 124 -9.98 -16.98 6.97
N ALA A 125 -9.59 -18.20 6.58
CA ALA A 125 -9.41 -19.33 7.50
C ALA A 125 -8.47 -18.99 8.69
N ASP A 126 -7.38 -18.27 8.44
CA ASP A 126 -6.41 -17.84 9.46
C ASP A 126 -7.01 -16.90 10.52
N PHE A 127 -8.09 -16.21 10.17
CA PHE A 127 -8.81 -15.29 11.04
C PHE A 127 -10.11 -15.90 11.57
N GLY A 128 -10.53 -17.05 11.04
CA GLY A 128 -11.79 -17.70 11.39
C GLY A 128 -13.02 -16.84 11.07
N VAL A 129 -12.95 -16.03 10.01
CA VAL A 129 -14.03 -15.15 9.57
C VAL A 129 -14.34 -15.38 8.10
N SER A 130 -15.62 -15.19 7.74
CA SER A 130 -16.08 -15.09 6.35
C SER A 130 -16.64 -13.69 6.17
N LEU A 131 -16.19 -12.99 5.14
CA LEU A 131 -16.55 -11.60 4.87
C LEU A 131 -17.37 -11.52 3.59
N THR A 132 -18.44 -10.73 3.60
CA THR A 132 -19.22 -10.43 2.40
C THR A 132 -19.26 -8.94 2.21
N PHE A 133 -18.71 -8.47 1.10
CA PHE A 133 -18.63 -7.05 0.83
C PHE A 133 -19.86 -6.55 0.08
N ALA A 134 -20.31 -5.34 0.40
CA ALA A 134 -21.32 -4.59 -0.32
C ALA A 134 -20.68 -3.45 -1.13
N PRO A 135 -21.33 -2.98 -2.20
CA PRO A 135 -20.92 -1.74 -2.86
C PRO A 135 -20.95 -0.56 -1.89
N TYR A 136 -20.03 0.39 -2.06
CA TYR A 136 -20.07 1.67 -1.37
C TYR A 136 -21.39 2.40 -1.64
N SER A 137 -21.96 3.02 -0.61
CA SER A 137 -23.17 3.84 -0.71
C SER A 137 -22.94 5.17 0.01
N HIS A 138 -23.07 6.29 -0.69
CA HIS A 138 -22.80 7.62 -0.12
C HIS A 138 -23.60 7.86 1.17
N ASP A 139 -24.88 7.49 1.20
CA ASP A 139 -25.77 7.65 2.37
C ASP A 139 -25.24 6.99 3.65
N VAL A 140 -24.52 5.88 3.51
CA VAL A 140 -23.94 5.15 4.65
C VAL A 140 -22.67 5.83 5.16
N PHE A 141 -21.94 6.54 4.28
CA PHE A 141 -20.57 6.99 4.51
C PHE A 141 -20.42 8.51 4.65
N GLU A 142 -21.36 9.32 4.14
CA GLU A 142 -21.31 10.80 4.16
C GLU A 142 -21.00 11.36 5.56
N ASN A 143 -21.57 10.72 6.59
CA ASN A 143 -21.40 11.13 7.99
C ASN A 143 -20.41 10.28 8.79
N LYS A 144 -19.86 9.22 8.21
CA LYS A 144 -19.14 8.19 8.97
C LYS A 144 -17.68 8.00 8.58
N TYR A 145 -17.28 8.34 7.36
CA TYR A 145 -15.98 7.92 6.84
C TYR A 145 -15.39 8.93 5.84
N ALA A 146 -14.46 9.76 6.31
CA ALA A 146 -13.68 10.60 5.43
C ALA A 146 -12.59 9.77 4.74
N THR A 147 -12.86 9.27 3.53
CA THR A 147 -11.92 8.55 2.64
C THR A 147 -10.83 9.45 2.04
N GLY A 148 -10.47 10.53 2.74
CA GLY A 148 -9.60 11.59 2.25
C GLY A 148 -8.23 11.10 1.78
N TYR A 149 -7.69 10.01 2.34
CA TYR A 149 -6.42 9.45 1.84
C TYR A 149 -6.58 8.77 0.49
N LEU A 150 -7.65 7.99 0.26
CA LEU A 150 -7.92 7.36 -1.04
C LEU A 150 -8.16 8.42 -2.12
N ALA A 151 -9.06 9.37 -1.86
CA ALA A 151 -9.33 10.46 -2.81
C ALA A 151 -8.05 11.29 -3.10
N THR A 152 -7.20 11.49 -2.08
CA THR A 152 -5.90 12.14 -2.27
C THR A 152 -4.98 11.31 -3.16
N PHE A 153 -4.91 9.99 -2.97
CA PHE A 153 -4.12 9.10 -3.81
C PHE A 153 -4.59 9.13 -5.27
N GLU A 154 -5.89 8.89 -5.51
CA GLU A 154 -6.46 8.84 -6.86
C GLU A 154 -6.27 10.19 -7.58
N ARG A 155 -6.36 11.32 -6.88
CA ARG A 155 -6.03 12.62 -7.48
C ARG A 155 -4.57 12.71 -7.93
N PHE A 156 -3.63 12.30 -7.09
CA PHE A 156 -2.19 12.48 -7.38
C PHE A 156 -1.63 11.47 -8.35
N PHE A 157 -2.13 10.23 -8.31
CA PHE A 157 -1.54 9.11 -9.02
C PHE A 157 -2.43 8.58 -10.14
N GLU A 158 -3.73 8.90 -10.12
CA GLU A 158 -4.69 8.43 -11.13
C GLU A 158 -5.33 9.54 -11.96
N ASP A 159 -5.06 10.80 -11.63
CA ASP A 159 -5.69 11.98 -12.25
C ASP A 159 -7.23 11.96 -12.13
N VAL A 160 -7.76 11.31 -11.09
CA VAL A 160 -9.19 11.23 -10.79
C VAL A 160 -9.55 12.27 -9.73
N GLU A 161 -10.51 13.13 -10.05
CA GLU A 161 -11.12 14.05 -9.11
C GLU A 161 -12.47 13.49 -8.69
N HIS A 162 -12.72 13.44 -7.39
CA HIS A 162 -14.00 13.03 -6.83
C HIS A 162 -14.79 14.29 -6.46
N GLU A 163 -15.98 14.44 -7.01
CA GLU A 163 -16.92 15.45 -6.59
C GLU A 163 -17.56 15.08 -5.25
N THR A 164 -18.15 16.06 -4.57
CA THR A 164 -18.88 15.78 -3.33
C THR A 164 -20.12 14.97 -3.67
N GLY A 165 -20.23 13.74 -3.13
CA GLY A 165 -21.32 12.81 -3.46
C GLY A 165 -20.91 11.66 -4.38
N ASP A 166 -19.72 11.70 -4.98
CA ASP A 166 -19.27 10.61 -5.85
C ASP A 166 -19.01 9.32 -5.08
N THR A 167 -19.36 8.19 -5.72
CA THR A 167 -19.08 6.87 -5.18
C THR A 167 -17.62 6.51 -5.45
N LEU A 168 -16.85 6.38 -4.37
CA LEU A 168 -15.51 5.83 -4.45
C LEU A 168 -15.57 4.36 -4.89
N PRO A 169 -14.53 3.86 -5.59
CA PRO A 169 -14.46 2.47 -6.05
C PRO A 169 -14.15 1.53 -4.88
N VAL A 170 -15.02 1.52 -3.87
CA VAL A 170 -14.84 0.83 -2.59
C VAL A 170 -15.92 -0.23 -2.46
N LEU A 171 -15.52 -1.42 -2.04
CA LEU A 171 -16.38 -2.43 -1.45
C LEU A 171 -16.19 -2.40 0.06
N TRP A 172 -17.27 -2.57 0.82
CA TRP A 172 -17.20 -2.46 2.26
C TRP A 172 -17.93 -3.59 2.98
N THR A 173 -17.50 -3.89 4.20
CA THR A 173 -18.19 -4.83 5.09
C THR A 173 -18.09 -4.35 6.53
N GLU A 174 -19.07 -4.74 7.34
CA GLU A 174 -19.02 -4.57 8.79
C GLU A 174 -18.77 -5.92 9.45
N LEU A 175 -17.76 -5.99 10.31
CA LEU A 175 -17.49 -7.14 11.15
C LEU A 175 -18.16 -6.93 12.49
N ALA A 176 -19.28 -7.63 12.69
CA ALA A 176 -19.83 -7.79 14.03
C ALA A 176 -18.74 -8.38 14.93
N VAL A 177 -18.55 -7.79 16.12
CA VAL A 177 -17.57 -8.29 17.09
C VAL A 177 -18.00 -9.70 17.49
N VAL A 178 -17.40 -10.70 16.85
CA VAL A 178 -17.53 -12.08 17.31
C VAL A 178 -16.91 -12.09 18.70
N LYS A 179 -17.75 -12.22 19.74
CA LYS A 179 -17.30 -12.38 21.11
C LYS A 179 -16.34 -13.56 21.13
N ARG A 180 -15.03 -13.29 21.04
CA ARG A 180 -14.01 -14.35 21.10
C ARG A 180 -14.34 -15.15 22.34
N PRO A 181 -14.64 -16.47 22.25
CA PRO A 181 -14.84 -17.27 23.43
C PRO A 181 -13.57 -17.10 24.25
N ARG A 182 -13.70 -16.49 25.44
CA ARG A 182 -12.58 -16.28 26.36
C ARG A 182 -11.85 -17.60 26.41
N LYS A 183 -10.64 -17.68 25.85
CA LYS A 183 -9.78 -18.87 25.97
C LYS A 183 -9.84 -19.20 27.45
N ALA A 184 -10.50 -20.31 27.79
CA ALA A 184 -10.65 -20.73 29.16
C ALA A 184 -9.24 -20.70 29.72
N LYS A 185 -8.99 -19.83 30.70
CA LYS A 185 -7.71 -19.82 31.41
C LYS A 185 -7.49 -21.26 31.83
N LYS A 186 -6.61 -21.98 31.15
CA LYS A 186 -6.12 -23.28 31.61
C LYS A 186 -5.59 -22.97 32.99
N ALA A 187 -6.35 -23.36 34.00
CA ALA A 187 -5.96 -23.23 35.38
C ALA A 187 -4.64 -23.99 35.50
N ALA A 188 -3.53 -23.25 35.52
CA ALA A 188 -2.24 -23.76 35.92
C ALA A 188 -2.33 -24.04 37.43
N ARG A 189 -3.03 -25.11 37.77
CA ARG A 189 -3.10 -25.67 39.11
C ARG A 189 -2.30 -26.96 39.09
N THR A 190 -0.99 -26.81 39.17
CA THR A 190 -0.10 -27.86 39.66
C THR A 190 0.81 -27.24 40.69
N LYS A 191 0.33 -27.26 41.94
CA LYS A 191 1.18 -27.17 43.13
C LYS A 191 2.21 -28.31 43.04
N ARG A 192 3.43 -28.01 42.61
CA ARG A 192 4.55 -28.94 42.75
C ARG A 192 5.31 -28.56 44.02
N ALA A 193 5.12 -29.40 45.03
CA ALA A 193 5.75 -29.32 46.33
C ALA A 193 7.28 -29.34 46.21
N ALA A 194 7.90 -28.57 47.10
CA ALA A 194 9.33 -28.53 47.31
C ALA A 194 9.89 -29.92 47.69
N LYS A 195 10.96 -30.34 47.00
CA LYS A 195 11.97 -31.26 47.54
C LYS A 195 13.35 -30.72 47.19
N LYS A 196 14.07 -30.27 48.23
CA LYS A 196 15.52 -30.05 48.22
C LYS A 196 16.23 -31.37 47.85
N PRO A 197 17.33 -31.31 47.09
CA PRO A 197 18.50 -32.05 47.52
C PRO A 197 19.78 -31.19 47.54
N THR A 198 20.45 -31.37 48.68
CA THR A 198 21.86 -31.31 49.06
C THR A 198 22.98 -31.12 48.01
N LYS A 199 23.98 -30.36 48.48
CA LYS A 199 25.35 -30.07 48.00
C LYS A 199 26.23 -31.27 47.58
N LYS A 200 27.26 -30.92 46.77
CA LYS A 200 28.61 -31.51 46.49
C LYS A 200 28.72 -31.95 45.01
N ALA A 201 29.80 -31.72 44.27
CA ALA A 201 31.18 -31.32 44.55
C ALA A 201 31.82 -30.61 43.33
N ALA A 202 33.07 -30.20 43.51
CA ALA A 202 33.87 -29.29 42.72
C ALA A 202 34.55 -29.86 41.45
N ARG A 203 34.79 -28.96 40.47
CA ARG A 203 35.96 -28.80 39.54
C ARG A 203 36.38 -30.00 38.63
N PRO A 204 37.17 -29.81 37.53
CA PRO A 204 38.05 -28.69 37.20
C PRO A 204 37.93 -28.09 35.78
N LYS A 205 38.62 -26.93 35.65
CA LYS A 205 38.92 -26.19 34.41
C LYS A 205 39.76 -27.03 33.43
N LYS A 206 39.48 -26.92 32.13
CA LYS A 206 40.42 -27.24 31.04
C LYS A 206 40.58 -26.03 30.11
N PRO A 207 41.82 -25.68 29.70
CA PRO A 207 42.11 -24.55 28.84
C PRO A 207 41.99 -24.88 27.35
N ALA A 208 41.91 -23.80 26.55
CA ALA A 208 41.70 -23.70 25.11
C ALA A 208 42.63 -24.53 24.19
N PRO A 209 42.29 -24.56 22.90
CA PRO A 209 43.31 -24.21 21.91
C PRO A 209 42.89 -23.07 20.97
N LYS A 210 43.91 -22.25 20.67
CA LYS A 210 43.95 -21.16 19.70
C LYS A 210 44.02 -21.68 18.26
N ARG A 211 43.74 -20.75 17.33
CA ARG A 211 44.21 -20.60 15.92
C ARG A 211 43.27 -21.14 14.82
N PRO A 212 43.44 -20.69 13.55
CA PRO A 212 44.05 -19.45 13.04
C PRO A 212 43.15 -18.65 12.07
N ALA A 213 43.59 -17.43 11.80
CA ALA A 213 43.14 -16.57 10.71
C ALA A 213 43.42 -17.17 9.32
N THR A 214 42.55 -16.86 8.35
CA THR A 214 42.75 -16.71 6.88
C THR A 214 41.34 -16.65 6.27
N LYS A 215 40.98 -15.83 5.28
CA LYS A 215 41.65 -15.47 4.04
C LYS A 215 40.97 -14.22 3.45
N LYS A 216 41.80 -13.33 2.90
CA LYS A 216 41.45 -12.26 1.97
C LYS A 216 40.50 -12.74 0.86
N LYS A 217 39.47 -11.96 0.53
CA LYS A 217 38.75 -12.07 -0.74
C LYS A 217 39.12 -10.86 -1.63
N PRO A 218 39.48 -11.07 -2.91
CA PRO A 218 40.00 -10.02 -3.78
C PRO A 218 38.91 -9.15 -4.40
N ALA A 219 39.36 -7.97 -4.82
CA ALA A 219 38.62 -6.90 -5.46
C ALA A 219 37.84 -7.34 -6.72
N ALA A 220 36.60 -6.85 -6.84
CA ALA A 220 35.81 -6.96 -8.05
C ALA A 220 36.30 -5.94 -9.10
N LYS A 221 36.62 -6.47 -10.28
CA LYS A 221 36.98 -5.75 -11.50
C LYS A 221 35.87 -4.79 -11.93
N LYS A 222 36.23 -3.51 -12.13
CA LYS A 222 35.46 -2.55 -12.92
C LYS A 222 35.35 -3.07 -14.37
N LYS A 223 34.12 -3.20 -14.90
CA LYS A 223 33.87 -3.30 -16.34
C LYS A 223 33.63 -1.90 -16.93
N PRO A 224 34.09 -1.65 -18.17
CA PRO A 224 34.00 -0.34 -18.82
C PRO A 224 32.63 -0.08 -19.43
N ALA A 225 32.29 1.21 -19.50
CA ALA A 225 31.10 1.78 -20.12
C ALA A 225 31.04 1.48 -21.63
N THR A 226 29.93 0.91 -22.07
CA THR A 226 29.57 0.80 -23.49
C THR A 226 28.86 2.07 -23.96
N LYS A 227 29.45 2.70 -24.98
CA LYS A 227 28.94 3.84 -25.73
C LYS A 227 27.59 3.50 -26.39
N ARG A 228 26.57 4.34 -26.20
CA ARG A 228 25.37 4.38 -27.06
C ARG A 228 25.66 5.25 -28.29
N PRO A 229 25.36 4.79 -29.52
CA PRO A 229 25.34 5.65 -30.69
C PRO A 229 24.00 6.38 -30.83
N ALA A 230 24.08 7.61 -31.34
CA ALA A 230 22.98 8.50 -31.64
C ALA A 230 22.06 7.94 -32.74
N THR A 231 20.74 7.99 -32.51
CA THR A 231 19.73 7.77 -33.55
C THR A 231 19.26 9.10 -34.13
N LYS A 232 19.26 9.11 -35.46
CA LYS A 232 18.94 10.21 -36.37
C LYS A 232 17.48 10.64 -36.23
N LYS A 233 17.28 11.96 -36.25
CA LYS A 233 16.01 12.67 -36.38
C LYS A 233 15.58 12.62 -37.86
N ALA A 234 14.49 11.93 -38.17
CA ALA A 234 13.83 12.01 -39.48
C ALA A 234 12.63 12.95 -39.37
N ALA A 235 12.69 14.08 -40.09
CA ALA A 235 11.58 15.00 -40.26
C ALA A 235 10.67 14.48 -41.38
N ALA A 236 9.42 14.15 -41.05
CA ALA A 236 8.39 13.86 -42.03
C ALA A 236 7.54 15.11 -42.27
N ARG A 237 7.36 15.42 -43.56
CA ARG A 237 6.52 16.46 -44.14
C ARG A 237 5.04 16.23 -43.80
N SER A 238 4.30 17.30 -43.59
CA SER A 238 2.85 17.31 -43.82
C SER A 238 2.45 18.56 -44.59
N SER A 239 1.60 18.32 -45.56
CA SER A 239 1.11 19.21 -46.60
C SER A 239 -0.42 19.11 -46.60
N ALA A 240 -1.12 20.22 -46.42
CA ALA A 240 -2.55 20.37 -46.71
C ALA A 240 -2.80 21.87 -46.96
N LYS A 241 -3.07 22.38 -48.17
CA LYS A 241 -4.18 22.14 -49.11
C LYS A 241 -5.55 22.67 -48.62
N LYS A 242 -5.70 24.00 -48.75
CA LYS A 242 -6.72 24.72 -49.53
C LYS A 242 -8.17 24.17 -49.53
N THR A 243 -9.09 24.92 -48.91
CA THR A 243 -10.54 25.01 -49.25
C THR A 243 -11.03 26.39 -48.79
N SER A 244 -11.02 27.43 -49.65
CA SER A 244 -12.19 27.94 -50.38
C SER A 244 -13.57 27.46 -49.89
N ARG A 245 -14.35 28.36 -49.28
CA ARG A 245 -15.76 28.57 -49.65
C ARG A 245 -16.26 29.93 -49.20
N ARG A 246 -16.70 30.71 -50.20
CA ARG A 246 -17.62 31.86 -50.11
C ARG A 246 -18.96 31.42 -49.52
N ARG A 247 -19.55 32.25 -48.68
CA ARG A 247 -20.82 32.94 -48.95
C ARG A 247 -20.88 34.21 -48.13
#